data_AF-A0A5J4Z281-F1
#
_entry.id   AF-A0A5J4Z281-F1
#
_cell.length_a   1.000
_cell.length_b   1.000
_cell.length_c   1.000
_cell.angle_alpha   90.00
_cell.angle_beta   90.00
_cell.angle_gamma   90.00
#
_symmetry.space_group_name_H-M   'P 1'
#
loop_
_entity.id
_entity.type
_entity.pdbx_description
1 polymer ?
#
loop_
_entity_poly.entity_id
_entity_poly.type
_entity_poly.pdbx_seq_one_letter_code
_entity_poly.pdbx_strand_id
1 'polypeptide(L)'
;MDGKDVLVNSEAVLLPTLSAYLRKKLVREAPSAQRTAFHALRPPPISVEDYLKRILKYNATCSQANFVAAVVYMERSGVPITVYTVHRLLISAVLISNKFYEDRFYNNKFFAKMGGLLLEELNFLEREMLELLKYNLLISEQQFEFQQAEIMATILCSDAPDAADGRRALLEAGVDVVELVRLRNRLHTCIEGEQADLGAMLVQCAQ
;
A
#
# COMPACT_ATOMS: atom_id res chain seq x y z
N MET A 1 0.99 -15.49 -20.09
CA MET A 1 0.49 -14.51 -19.10
C MET A 1 1.12 -13.19 -19.47
N ASP A 2 0.33 -12.14 -19.67
CA ASP A 2 0.88 -10.80 -19.85
C ASP A 2 1.61 -10.40 -18.56
N GLY A 3 2.82 -9.86 -18.66
CA GLY A 3 3.66 -9.54 -17.49
C GLY A 3 3.01 -8.52 -16.55
N LYS A 4 1.97 -7.84 -17.02
CA LYS A 4 1.15 -6.88 -16.29
C LYS A 4 0.42 -7.45 -15.09
N ASP A 5 0.03 -8.73 -15.05
CA ASP A 5 -0.79 -9.25 -13.94
C ASP A 5 0.01 -10.05 -12.90
N VAL A 6 1.34 -10.08 -13.02
CA VAL A 6 2.16 -10.96 -12.17
C VAL A 6 2.09 -10.61 -10.69
N LEU A 7 2.04 -9.31 -10.34
CA LEU A 7 1.90 -8.88 -8.94
C LEU A 7 0.59 -9.37 -8.32
N VAL A 8 -0.47 -9.44 -9.12
CA VAL A 8 -1.81 -9.79 -8.66
C VAL A 8 -2.14 -11.28 -8.80
N ASN A 9 -1.21 -12.08 -9.34
CA ASN A 9 -1.40 -13.51 -9.56
C ASN A 9 -0.35 -14.39 -8.85
N SER A 10 0.62 -13.80 -8.15
CA SER A 10 1.69 -14.53 -7.46
C SER A 10 1.94 -13.97 -6.06
N GLU A 11 1.52 -14.72 -5.04
CA GLU A 11 1.79 -14.35 -3.64
C GLU A 11 3.30 -14.25 -3.36
N ALA A 12 4.10 -15.09 -4.04
CA ALA A 12 5.56 -15.07 -3.97
C ALA A 12 6.17 -13.77 -4.51
N VAL A 13 5.46 -13.06 -5.39
CA VAL A 13 5.85 -11.72 -5.86
C VAL A 13 5.23 -10.63 -4.98
N LEU A 14 3.95 -10.75 -4.64
CA LEU A 14 3.17 -9.73 -3.92
C LEU A 14 3.77 -9.38 -2.56
N LEU A 15 4.02 -10.37 -1.71
CA LEU A 15 4.46 -10.13 -0.34
C LEU A 15 5.79 -9.36 -0.27
N PRO A 16 6.89 -9.82 -0.91
CA PRO A 16 8.17 -9.12 -0.81
C PRO A 16 8.16 -7.75 -1.50
N THR A 17 7.41 -7.58 -2.61
CA THR A 17 7.31 -6.29 -3.31
C THR A 17 6.53 -5.26 -2.49
N LEU A 18 5.39 -5.65 -1.92
CA LEU A 18 4.57 -4.77 -1.07
C LEU A 18 5.27 -4.45 0.26
N SER A 19 5.96 -5.43 0.85
CA SER A 19 6.81 -5.23 2.04
C SER A 19 7.89 -4.18 1.76
N ALA A 20 8.64 -4.32 0.67
CA ALA A 20 9.65 -3.36 0.24
C ALA A 20 9.05 -1.97 -0.02
N TYR A 21 7.89 -1.92 -0.68
CA TYR A 21 7.18 -0.68 -0.97
C TYR A 21 6.80 0.08 0.30
N LEU A 22 6.09 -0.57 1.23
CA LEU A 22 5.64 0.06 2.46
C LEU A 22 6.82 0.52 3.32
N ARG A 23 7.90 -0.27 3.40
CA ARG A 23 9.12 0.15 4.11
C ARG A 23 9.75 1.40 3.50
N LYS A 24 9.81 1.49 2.17
CA LYS A 24 10.32 2.68 1.47
C LYS A 24 9.46 3.91 1.73
N LYS A 25 8.13 3.74 1.83
CA LYS A 25 7.17 4.82 2.10
C LYS A 25 7.11 5.24 3.57
N LEU A 26 7.79 4.54 4.48
CA LEU A 26 7.83 4.94 5.90
C LEU A 26 8.54 6.29 6.05
N VAL A 27 7.82 7.27 6.59
CA VAL A 27 8.36 8.58 6.93
C VAL A 27 8.61 8.71 8.43
N ARG A 28 9.58 9.55 8.81
CA ARG A 28 9.80 9.91 10.22
C ARG A 28 8.74 10.91 10.65
N GLU A 29 8.14 10.66 11.81
CA GLU A 29 7.13 11.53 12.38
C GLU A 29 7.78 12.77 13.01
N ALA A 30 7.25 13.95 12.71
CA ALA A 30 7.69 15.19 13.35
C ALA A 30 7.13 15.27 14.79
N PRO A 31 7.88 15.84 15.76
CA PRO A 31 7.41 15.95 17.15
C PRO A 31 6.08 16.71 17.33
N SER A 32 5.75 17.59 16.37
CA SER A 32 4.53 18.41 16.35
C SER A 32 3.41 17.83 15.48
N ALA A 33 3.55 16.60 14.97
CA ALA A 33 2.56 16.00 14.10
C ALA A 33 1.23 15.79 14.84
N GLN A 34 0.12 16.18 14.19
CA GLN A 34 -1.21 15.93 14.72
C GLN A 34 -1.53 14.44 14.64
N ARG A 35 -1.93 13.85 15.77
CA ARG A 35 -2.34 12.45 15.82
C ARG A 35 -3.65 12.23 15.07
N THR A 36 -3.67 11.16 14.29
CA THR A 36 -4.86 10.65 13.57
C THR A 36 -5.40 9.40 14.25
N ALA A 37 -6.63 8.98 13.90
CA ALA A 37 -7.22 7.72 14.34
C ALA A 37 -6.34 6.48 14.10
N PHE A 38 -5.50 6.54 13.05
CA PHE A 38 -4.62 5.45 12.66
C PHE A 38 -3.33 5.36 13.49
N HIS A 39 -3.06 6.29 14.40
CA HIS A 39 -1.88 6.18 15.25
C HIS A 39 -2.08 5.13 16.33
N ALA A 40 -1.20 4.13 16.36
CA ALA A 40 -1.04 3.26 17.50
C ALA A 40 -0.38 4.03 18.67
N LEU A 41 -0.72 3.64 19.91
CA LEU A 41 -0.11 4.22 21.11
C LEU A 41 1.41 4.02 21.16
N ARG A 42 1.88 2.91 20.60
CA ARG A 42 3.28 2.52 20.43
C ARG A 42 3.44 1.75 19.11
N PRO A 43 4.63 1.74 18.48
CA PRO A 43 4.84 0.95 17.28
C PRO A 43 4.54 -0.52 17.57
N PRO A 44 3.74 -1.20 16.73
CA PRO A 44 3.49 -2.62 16.90
C PRO A 44 4.81 -3.42 16.85
N PRO A 45 5.00 -4.43 17.71
CA PRO A 45 6.22 -5.24 17.72
C PRO A 45 6.34 -6.18 16.51
N ILE A 46 5.23 -6.41 15.79
CA ILE A 46 5.21 -7.19 14.56
C ILE A 46 5.68 -6.33 13.39
N SER A 47 6.59 -6.87 12.57
CA SER A 47 7.08 -6.17 11.37
C SER A 47 5.96 -5.95 10.35
N VAL A 48 6.14 -5.00 9.44
CA VAL A 48 5.19 -4.77 8.33
C VAL A 48 5.04 -6.02 7.47
N GLU A 49 6.14 -6.73 7.20
CA GLU A 49 6.17 -7.96 6.41
C GLU A 49 5.39 -9.09 7.11
N ASP A 50 5.63 -9.32 8.41
CA ASP A 50 4.94 -10.37 9.16
C ASP A 50 3.45 -10.05 9.33
N TYR A 51 3.09 -8.78 9.41
CA TYR A 51 1.70 -8.35 9.42
C TYR A 51 1.02 -8.58 8.06
N LEU A 52 1.71 -8.29 6.96
CA LEU A 52 1.26 -8.63 5.61
C LEU A 52 1.09 -10.15 5.43
N LYS A 53 2.07 -10.97 5.84
CA LYS A 53 1.97 -12.44 5.86
C LYS A 53 0.73 -12.89 6.63
N ARG A 54 0.51 -12.28 7.80
CA ARG A 54 -0.66 -12.58 8.64
C ARG A 54 -1.95 -12.26 7.89
N ILE A 55 -2.05 -11.08 7.25
CA ILE A 55 -3.24 -10.71 6.46
C ILE A 55 -3.44 -11.72 5.33
N LEU A 56 -2.43 -11.90 4.47
CA LEU A 56 -2.47 -12.80 3.30
C LEU A 56 -2.88 -14.23 3.66
N LYS A 57 -2.33 -14.79 4.74
CA LYS A 57 -2.64 -16.15 5.21
C LYS A 57 -4.14 -16.39 5.44
N TYR A 58 -4.87 -15.38 5.91
CA TYR A 58 -6.30 -15.50 6.19
C TYR A 58 -7.17 -14.97 5.04
N ASN A 59 -6.58 -14.38 4.00
CA ASN A 59 -7.28 -13.63 2.98
C ASN A 59 -7.63 -14.45 1.73
N ALA A 60 -8.01 -15.72 1.90
CA ALA A 60 -8.25 -16.66 0.81
C ALA A 60 -9.36 -16.24 -0.19
N THR A 61 -10.09 -15.15 0.06
CA THR A 61 -11.16 -14.61 -0.80
C THR A 61 -10.85 -13.22 -1.36
N CYS A 62 -9.65 -12.71 -1.17
CA CYS A 62 -9.28 -11.38 -1.60
C CYS A 62 -8.31 -11.50 -2.75
N SER A 63 -8.70 -10.99 -3.92
CA SER A 63 -7.77 -10.83 -5.02
C SER A 63 -6.56 -10.03 -4.54
N GLN A 64 -5.38 -10.42 -5.01
CA GLN A 64 -4.14 -9.70 -4.72
C GLN A 64 -4.21 -8.24 -5.24
N ALA A 65 -5.07 -7.98 -6.23
CA ALA A 65 -5.40 -6.63 -6.71
C ALA A 65 -5.89 -5.69 -5.59
N ASN A 66 -6.55 -6.22 -4.56
CA ASN A 66 -7.02 -5.40 -3.43
C ASN A 66 -5.87 -4.79 -2.63
N PHE A 67 -4.68 -5.39 -2.65
CA PHE A 67 -3.53 -4.79 -1.98
C PHE A 67 -2.97 -3.60 -2.76
N VAL A 68 -3.05 -3.61 -4.09
CA VAL A 68 -2.72 -2.45 -4.92
C VAL A 68 -3.70 -1.32 -4.64
N ALA A 69 -5.01 -1.61 -4.64
CA ALA A 69 -6.03 -0.64 -4.30
C ALA A 69 -5.91 -0.12 -2.86
N ALA A 70 -5.57 -0.99 -1.90
CA ALA A 70 -5.30 -0.58 -0.53
C ALA A 70 -4.15 0.43 -0.44
N VAL A 71 -3.06 0.23 -1.19
CA VAL A 71 -1.96 1.22 -1.24
C VAL A 71 -2.46 2.57 -1.77
N VAL A 72 -3.25 2.57 -2.85
CA VAL A 72 -3.85 3.82 -3.37
C VAL A 72 -4.66 4.52 -2.28
N TYR A 73 -5.46 3.79 -1.50
CA TYR A 73 -6.24 4.37 -0.40
C TYR A 73 -5.37 4.90 0.73
N MET A 74 -4.29 4.20 1.08
CA MET A 74 -3.34 4.67 2.09
C MET A 74 -2.72 6.00 1.67
N GLU A 75 -2.30 6.14 0.41
CA GLU A 75 -1.72 7.39 -0.10
C GLU A 75 -2.76 8.51 -0.21
N ARG A 76 -3.95 8.21 -0.75
CA ARG A 76 -5.06 9.18 -0.86
C ARG A 76 -5.56 9.68 0.50
N SER A 77 -5.39 8.89 1.57
CA SER A 77 -5.82 9.29 2.91
C SER A 77 -5.10 10.54 3.43
N GLY A 78 -3.93 10.87 2.88
CA GLY A 78 -3.08 11.96 3.36
C GLY A 78 -2.48 11.73 4.74
N VAL A 79 -2.74 10.58 5.38
CA VAL A 79 -2.13 10.23 6.67
C VAL A 79 -0.70 9.78 6.41
N PRO A 80 0.31 10.39 7.08
CA PRO A 80 1.69 9.94 6.95
C PRO A 80 1.83 8.46 7.30
N ILE A 81 2.46 7.69 6.41
CA ILE A 81 2.76 6.28 6.63
C ILE A 81 4.00 6.21 7.52
N THR A 82 3.81 5.94 8.81
CA THR A 82 4.87 5.85 9.81
C THR A 82 4.83 4.49 10.50
N VAL A 83 5.82 4.19 11.34
CA VAL A 83 5.83 2.98 12.17
C VAL A 83 4.67 2.91 13.17
N TYR A 84 3.96 4.02 13.40
CA TYR A 84 2.79 4.10 14.27
C TYR A 84 1.47 3.91 13.51
N THR A 85 1.43 4.25 12.22
CA THR A 85 0.18 4.28 11.43
C THR A 85 0.05 3.13 10.43
N VAL A 86 1.17 2.61 9.93
CA VAL A 86 1.20 1.68 8.79
C VAL A 86 0.30 0.45 8.98
N HIS A 87 0.30 -0.19 10.14
CA HIS A 87 -0.51 -1.40 10.39
C HIS A 87 -2.02 -1.10 10.36
N ARG A 88 -2.45 0.01 11.00
CA ARG A 88 -3.86 0.38 11.07
C ARG A 88 -4.38 0.90 9.73
N LEU A 89 -3.56 1.66 9.01
CA LEU A 89 -3.86 2.08 7.63
C LEU A 89 -4.02 0.87 6.72
N LEU A 90 -3.07 -0.06 6.76
CA LEU A 90 -3.07 -1.24 5.88
C LEU A 90 -4.32 -2.11 6.06
N ILE A 91 -4.66 -2.51 7.29
CA ILE A 91 -5.83 -3.38 7.50
C ILE A 91 -7.16 -2.68 7.14
N SER A 92 -7.25 -1.36 7.39
CA SER A 92 -8.44 -0.58 7.05
C SER A 92 -8.60 -0.44 5.54
N ALA A 93 -7.50 -0.18 4.83
CA ALA A 93 -7.50 -0.03 3.38
C ALA A 93 -7.80 -1.36 2.67
N VAL A 94 -7.25 -2.47 3.16
CA VAL A 94 -7.55 -3.82 2.64
C VAL A 94 -9.02 -4.17 2.88
N LEU A 95 -9.58 -3.88 4.06
CA LEU A 95 -11.01 -4.09 4.34
C LEU A 95 -11.89 -3.33 3.36
N ILE A 96 -11.63 -2.03 3.17
CA ILE A 96 -12.42 -1.18 2.28
C ILE A 96 -12.30 -1.65 0.83
N SER A 97 -11.09 -1.98 0.37
CA SER A 97 -10.88 -2.53 -0.96
C SER A 97 -11.66 -3.81 -1.18
N ASN A 98 -11.58 -4.75 -0.22
CA ASN A 98 -12.28 -6.03 -0.32
C ASN A 98 -13.80 -5.83 -0.41
N LYS A 99 -14.37 -4.95 0.43
CA LYS A 99 -15.81 -4.64 0.38
C LYS A 99 -16.27 -3.96 -0.91
N PHE A 100 -15.38 -3.20 -1.55
CA PHE A 100 -15.73 -2.42 -2.74
C PHE A 100 -15.59 -3.24 -4.04
N TYR A 101 -14.54 -4.06 -4.14
CA TYR A 101 -14.20 -4.76 -5.38
C TYR A 101 -14.60 -6.24 -5.42
N GLU A 102 -14.80 -6.90 -4.29
CA GLU A 102 -15.18 -8.32 -4.27
C GLU A 102 -16.70 -8.49 -4.13
N ASP A 103 -17.28 -9.36 -4.96
CA ASP A 103 -18.68 -9.75 -4.86
C ASP A 103 -19.00 -10.51 -3.56
N ARG A 104 -17.99 -11.17 -2.99
CA ARG A 104 -18.06 -11.91 -1.73
C ARG A 104 -17.02 -11.39 -0.76
N PHE A 105 -17.46 -10.57 0.19
CA PHE A 105 -16.59 -10.02 1.22
C PHE A 105 -16.94 -10.56 2.61
N TYR A 106 -15.92 -10.61 3.48
CA TYR A 106 -16.13 -10.93 4.89
C TYR A 106 -16.52 -9.69 5.69
N ASN A 107 -17.25 -9.89 6.78
CA ASN A 107 -17.62 -8.81 7.68
C ASN A 107 -16.42 -8.28 8.48
N ASN A 108 -16.59 -7.11 9.11
CA ASN A 108 -15.54 -6.47 9.90
C ASN A 108 -15.02 -7.33 11.05
N LYS A 109 -15.85 -8.23 11.62
CA LYS A 109 -15.41 -9.13 12.69
C LYS A 109 -14.31 -10.08 12.23
N PHE A 110 -14.37 -10.53 10.98
CA PHE A 110 -13.32 -11.34 10.38
C PHE A 110 -12.03 -10.54 10.21
N PHE A 111 -12.09 -9.35 9.61
CA PHE A 111 -10.93 -8.48 9.41
C PHE A 111 -10.34 -7.98 10.73
N ALA A 112 -11.15 -7.74 11.76
CA ALA A 112 -10.68 -7.34 13.09
C ALA A 112 -9.83 -8.45 13.72
N LYS A 113 -10.29 -9.71 13.64
CA LYS A 113 -9.53 -10.87 14.09
C LYS A 113 -8.23 -11.04 13.30
N MET A 114 -8.30 -10.88 11.98
CA MET A 114 -7.13 -10.94 11.09
C MET A 114 -6.10 -9.87 11.46
N GLY A 115 -6.54 -8.63 11.62
CA GLY A 115 -5.69 -7.48 11.96
C GLY A 115 -5.27 -7.39 13.43
N GLY A 116 -5.85 -8.20 14.31
CA GLY A 116 -5.56 -8.17 15.75
C GLY A 116 -6.13 -6.94 16.45
N LEU A 117 -7.27 -6.44 15.98
CA LEU A 117 -7.98 -5.28 16.52
C LEU A 117 -9.29 -5.70 17.18
N LEU A 118 -9.82 -4.85 18.05
CA LEU A 118 -11.21 -4.97 18.49
C LEU A 118 -12.15 -4.68 17.31
N LEU A 119 -13.34 -5.27 17.31
CA LEU A 119 -14.32 -5.05 16.24
C LEU A 119 -14.72 -3.57 16.19
N GLU A 120 -14.98 -2.98 17.34
CA GLU A 120 -15.39 -1.59 17.51
C GLU A 120 -14.30 -0.64 17.00
N GLU A 121 -13.04 -0.98 17.25
CA GLU A 121 -11.88 -0.24 16.76
C GLU A 121 -11.79 -0.30 15.23
N LEU A 122 -11.88 -1.49 14.62
CA LEU A 122 -11.85 -1.59 13.16
C LEU A 122 -13.05 -0.90 12.50
N ASN A 123 -14.24 -0.98 13.11
CA ASN A 123 -15.41 -0.26 12.63
C ASN A 123 -15.19 1.25 12.64
N PHE A 124 -14.50 1.77 13.67
CA PHE A 124 -14.14 3.18 13.74
C PHE A 124 -13.13 3.55 12.66
N LEU A 125 -12.04 2.80 12.52
CA LEU A 125 -11.01 3.05 11.51
C LEU A 125 -11.56 2.99 10.07
N GLU A 126 -12.50 2.09 9.79
CA GLU A 126 -13.19 2.03 8.49
C GLU A 126 -13.91 3.34 8.18
N ARG A 127 -14.67 3.89 9.13
CA ARG A 127 -15.39 5.16 8.93
C ARG A 127 -14.42 6.32 8.70
N GLU A 128 -13.40 6.43 9.55
CA GLU A 128 -12.37 7.48 9.43
C GLU A 128 -11.66 7.41 8.07
N MET A 129 -11.35 6.21 7.58
CA MET A 129 -10.71 6.07 6.26
C MET A 129 -11.66 6.46 5.13
N LEU A 130 -12.94 6.06 5.19
CA LEU A 130 -13.93 6.46 4.19
C LEU A 130 -14.13 7.98 4.15
N GLU A 131 -14.12 8.65 5.31
CA GLU A 131 -14.20 10.10 5.41
C GLU A 131 -12.97 10.78 4.80
N LEU A 132 -11.75 10.31 5.12
CA LEU A 132 -10.51 10.81 4.51
C LEU A 132 -10.49 10.64 2.99
N LEU A 133 -11.00 9.52 2.50
CA LEU A 133 -11.15 9.25 1.06
C LEU A 133 -12.30 10.02 0.42
N LYS A 134 -13.14 10.70 1.20
CA LYS A 134 -14.40 11.33 0.75
C LYS A 134 -15.27 10.35 -0.06
N TYR A 135 -15.25 9.08 0.33
CA TYR A 135 -15.89 7.97 -0.39
C TYR A 135 -15.46 7.80 -1.86
N ASN A 136 -14.34 8.41 -2.29
CA ASN A 136 -13.78 8.26 -3.63
C ASN A 136 -12.94 6.97 -3.73
N LEU A 137 -13.65 5.85 -3.83
CA LEU A 137 -13.07 4.51 -3.91
C LEU A 137 -12.74 4.07 -5.34
N LEU A 138 -13.22 4.78 -6.35
CA LEU A 138 -12.95 4.41 -7.74
C LEU A 138 -11.46 4.67 -8.06
N ILE A 139 -10.82 3.64 -8.61
CA ILE A 139 -9.45 3.69 -9.13
C ILE A 139 -9.56 3.43 -10.62
N SER A 140 -9.07 4.36 -11.44
CA SER A 140 -9.03 4.15 -12.89
C SER A 140 -8.01 3.06 -13.23
N GLU A 141 -8.18 2.40 -14.37
CA GLU A 141 -7.23 1.41 -14.88
C GLU A 141 -5.80 1.97 -14.93
N GLN A 142 -5.64 3.20 -15.44
CA GLN A 142 -4.35 3.88 -15.48
C GLN A 142 -3.72 4.08 -14.09
N GLN A 143 -4.52 4.49 -13.09
CA GLN A 143 -4.04 4.65 -11.72
C GLN A 143 -3.63 3.32 -11.11
N PHE A 144 -4.41 2.27 -11.37
CA PHE A 144 -4.13 0.92 -10.88
C PHE A 144 -2.83 0.37 -11.48
N GLU A 145 -2.68 0.43 -12.81
CA GLU A 145 -1.46 0.00 -13.52
C GLU A 145 -0.23 0.76 -13.04
N PHE A 146 -0.35 2.08 -12.86
CA PHE A 146 0.73 2.92 -12.33
C PHE A 146 1.12 2.51 -10.91
N GLN A 147 0.14 2.32 -10.02
CA GLN A 147 0.41 1.93 -8.64
C GLN A 147 1.08 0.56 -8.57
N GLN A 148 0.56 -0.40 -9.33
CA GLN A 148 1.11 -1.75 -9.42
C GLN A 148 2.55 -1.74 -9.91
N ALA A 149 2.83 -0.96 -10.96
CA ALA A 149 4.18 -0.76 -11.48
C ALA A 149 5.13 -0.17 -10.43
N GLU A 150 4.71 0.84 -9.68
CA GLU A 150 5.52 1.47 -8.64
C GLU A 150 5.87 0.49 -7.51
N ILE A 151 4.91 -0.33 -7.09
CA ILE A 151 5.10 -1.39 -6.09
C ILE A 151 6.14 -2.40 -6.60
N MET A 152 5.96 -2.92 -7.82
CA MET A 152 6.88 -3.90 -8.41
C MET A 152 8.29 -3.32 -8.60
N ALA A 153 8.39 -2.09 -9.12
CA ALA A 153 9.66 -1.41 -9.37
C ALA A 153 10.47 -1.16 -8.10
N THR A 154 9.80 -1.00 -6.95
CA THR A 154 10.48 -0.67 -5.69
C THR A 154 11.43 -1.76 -5.22
N ILE A 155 11.11 -3.04 -5.47
CA ILE A 155 11.97 -4.15 -5.04
C ILE A 155 13.33 -4.18 -5.76
N LEU A 156 13.41 -3.55 -6.94
CA LEU A 156 14.64 -3.46 -7.72
C LEU A 156 15.73 -2.62 -7.04
N CYS A 157 15.34 -1.73 -6.12
CA CYS A 157 16.23 -0.86 -5.37
C CYS A 157 16.21 -1.13 -3.86
N SER A 158 15.54 -2.20 -3.43
CA SER A 158 15.45 -2.53 -2.02
C SER A 158 16.64 -3.39 -1.57
N ASP A 159 17.30 -2.93 -0.51
CA ASP A 159 18.38 -3.66 0.18
C ASP A 159 17.85 -4.57 1.29
N ALA A 160 16.53 -4.68 1.44
CA ALA A 160 15.93 -5.52 2.47
C ALA A 160 16.23 -7.02 2.21
N PRO A 161 16.34 -7.86 3.26
CA PRO A 161 16.68 -9.27 3.10
C PRO A 161 15.72 -10.05 2.20
N ASP A 162 14.43 -9.74 2.27
CA ASP A 162 13.33 -10.30 1.46
C ASP A 162 13.29 -9.76 0.02
N ALA A 163 14.04 -8.69 -0.28
CA ALA A 163 14.07 -8.11 -1.62
C ALA A 163 14.74 -9.03 -2.64
N ALA A 164 15.73 -9.83 -2.22
CA ALA A 164 16.35 -10.83 -3.09
C ALA A 164 15.34 -11.89 -3.53
N ASP A 165 14.49 -12.34 -2.60
CA ASP A 165 13.45 -13.33 -2.87
C ASP A 165 12.40 -12.80 -3.84
N GLY A 166 11.93 -11.57 -3.66
CA GLY A 166 10.97 -11.00 -4.60
C GLY A 166 11.57 -10.65 -5.97
N ARG A 167 12.85 -10.23 -6.05
CA ARG A 167 13.54 -10.09 -7.35
C ARG A 167 13.63 -11.43 -8.09
N ARG A 168 13.94 -12.51 -7.38
CA ARG A 168 13.94 -13.87 -7.93
C ARG A 168 12.53 -14.28 -8.38
N ALA A 169 11.52 -14.04 -7.55
CA ALA A 169 10.13 -14.36 -7.90
C ALA A 169 9.64 -13.60 -9.15
N LEU A 170 10.05 -12.34 -9.34
CA LEU A 170 9.76 -11.58 -10.56
C LEU A 170 10.39 -12.23 -11.80
N LEU A 171 11.65 -12.66 -11.71
CA LEU A 171 12.34 -13.34 -12.81
C LEU A 171 11.70 -14.69 -13.14
N GLU A 172 11.37 -15.48 -12.11
CA GLU A 172 10.71 -16.79 -12.26
C GLU A 172 9.31 -16.66 -12.87
N ALA A 173 8.61 -15.57 -12.56
CA ALA A 173 7.31 -15.25 -13.15
C ALA A 173 7.40 -14.66 -14.57
N GLY A 174 8.62 -14.54 -15.13
CA GLY A 174 8.84 -14.06 -16.50
C GLY A 174 8.64 -12.55 -16.68
N VAL A 175 8.72 -11.77 -15.59
CA VAL A 175 8.59 -10.31 -15.68
C VAL A 175 9.82 -9.72 -16.36
N ASP A 176 9.59 -8.84 -17.34
CA ASP A 176 10.66 -8.08 -17.98
C ASP A 176 11.20 -7.02 -17.00
N VAL A 177 12.29 -7.39 -16.32
CA VAL A 177 12.97 -6.52 -15.36
C VAL A 177 13.56 -5.28 -16.04
N VAL A 178 13.90 -5.33 -17.34
CA VAL A 178 14.37 -4.16 -18.08
C VAL A 178 13.24 -3.15 -18.22
N GLU A 179 12.03 -3.61 -18.54
CA GLU A 179 10.87 -2.74 -18.63
C GLU A 179 10.47 -2.18 -17.26
N LEU A 180 10.54 -2.97 -16.19
CA LEU A 180 10.35 -2.45 -14.83
C LEU A 180 11.39 -1.39 -14.44
N VAL A 181 12.66 -1.54 -14.85
CA VAL A 181 13.70 -0.53 -14.62
C VAL A 181 13.40 0.75 -15.40
N ARG A 182 12.97 0.65 -16.65
CA ARG A 182 12.55 1.82 -17.44
C ARG A 182 11.36 2.53 -16.79
N LEU A 183 10.37 1.75 -16.35
CA LEU A 183 9.18 2.26 -15.68
C LEU A 183 9.55 2.95 -14.37
N ARG A 184 10.40 2.33 -13.55
CA ARG A 184 10.98 2.96 -12.34
C ARG A 184 11.60 4.32 -12.64
N ASN A 185 12.45 4.39 -13.67
CA ASN A 185 13.14 5.63 -14.02
C ASN A 185 12.14 6.71 -14.49
N ARG A 186 11.11 6.32 -15.25
CA ARG A 186 10.01 7.22 -15.67
C ARG A 186 9.21 7.73 -14.46
N LEU A 187 8.86 6.83 -13.53
CA LEU A 187 8.16 7.18 -12.30
C LEU A 187 8.95 8.18 -11.45
N HIS A 188 10.27 7.98 -11.33
CA HIS A 188 11.15 8.90 -10.62
C HIS A 188 11.13 10.31 -11.23
N THR A 189 11.22 10.41 -12.55
CA THR A 189 11.16 11.70 -13.25
C THR A 189 9.79 12.38 -13.15
N CYS A 190 8.70 11.60 -13.10
CA CYS A 190 7.35 12.15 -12.89
C CYS A 190 7.18 12.73 -11.49
N ILE A 191 7.64 12.02 -10.44
CA ILE A 191 7.55 12.49 -9.06
C ILE A 191 8.40 13.75 -8.84
N GLU A 192 9.60 13.82 -9.42
CA GLU A 192 10.42 15.03 -9.37
C GLU A 192 9.75 16.22 -10.08
N GLY A 193 9.08 15.97 -11.21
CA GLY A 193 8.29 16.98 -11.91
C GLY A 193 7.08 17.47 -11.12
N GLU A 194 6.35 16.57 -10.49
CA GLU A 194 5.13 16.87 -9.71
C GLU A 194 5.46 17.57 -8.39
N GLN A 195 6.56 17.20 -7.73
CA GLN A 195 7.07 17.91 -6.54
C GLN A 195 7.62 19.30 -6.89
N ALA A 196 8.25 19.47 -8.06
CA ALA A 196 8.69 20.78 -8.54
C ALA A 196 7.49 21.69 -8.87
N ASP A 197 6.42 21.12 -9.45
CA ASP A 197 5.19 21.86 -9.79
C ASP A 197 4.40 22.24 -8.53
N LEU A 198 4.23 21.32 -7.56
CA LEU A 198 3.65 21.64 -6.24
C LEU A 198 4.48 22.70 -5.50
N GLY A 199 5.81 22.61 -5.57
CA GLY A 199 6.73 23.60 -5.01
C GLY A 199 6.54 24.98 -5.64
N ALA A 200 6.38 25.04 -6.96
CA ALA A 200 6.12 26.28 -7.70
C ALA A 200 4.74 26.87 -7.37
N MET A 201 3.70 26.04 -7.30
CA MET A 201 2.34 26.45 -6.91
C MET A 201 2.28 26.99 -5.47
N LEU A 202 2.99 26.36 -4.53
CA LEU A 202 3.05 26.82 -3.14
C LEU A 202 3.82 28.14 -2.99
N VAL A 203 4.85 28.37 -3.81
CA VAL A 203 5.57 29.66 -3.86
C VAL A 203 4.71 30.77 -4.47
N GLN A 204 3.92 30.47 -5.51
CA GLN A 204 2.99 31.44 -6.11
C GLN A 204 1.82 31.80 -5.19
N CYS A 205 1.33 30.87 -4.37
CA CYS A 205 0.30 31.16 -3.36
C CYS A 205 0.83 31.93 -2.13
N ALA A 206 2.14 32.06 -1.98
CA ALA A 206 2.80 32.75 -0.86
C ALA A 206 3.29 34.17 -1.20
N GLN A 207 2.97 34.68 -2.40
CA GLN A 207 3.23 36.05 -2.86
C GLN A 207 1.92 36.82 -3.04
#